data_AF-A0A2V4D8M3-F1
#
_entry.id   AF-A0A2V4D8M3-F1
#
_cell.length_a   1.000
_cell.length_b   1.000
_cell.length_c   1.000
_cell.angle_alpha   90.00
_cell.angle_beta   90.00
_cell.angle_gamma   90.00
#
_symmetry.space_group_name_H-M   'P 1'
#
loop_
_entity.id
_entity.type
_entity.pdbx_description
1 polymer ?
#
loop_
_entity_poly.entity_id
_entity_poly.type
_entity_poly.pdbx_seq_one_letter_code
_entity_poly.pdbx_strand_id
1 'polypeptide(L)'
;MSEVALEKPESWLWHLLSFMLPSVAIAGNVLGEWWVLSSFVLAFGIYPILDWLLGEDHHQREVRTDGTPFEVLLVLHSFLVLPLVATVIWRGMEDGNAWTTWMAALSTGVAVGMSGIVVGHEMGHKKHKSACWYLGRMTLYLSLYPHFTTEHNHNHHKLVGMPEDGASAPQGRGLWTQFAITIPQQFMSAWRTQAKLSKSVLYNSILHGLLIQVALIVAIFQIAGMWGLGAFLFQAALAIFLLEYVNYIRHYGLERSEGERQTEKHSWQSKKRLSRWVLIELTLHPAHHLKASTPFWQLQPYDNAPELPTGYFGMFWPCLIPPLWKRWMDPRIPAEMQ
;
A
#
# COMPACT_ATOMS: atom_id res chain seq x y z
N MET A 1 -11.95 -23.00 -31.57
CA MET A 1 -11.78 -21.86 -30.64
C MET A 1 -11.08 -20.78 -31.43
N SER A 2 -11.73 -19.65 -31.70
CA SER A 2 -11.07 -18.51 -32.34
C SER A 2 -9.96 -18.02 -31.42
N GLU A 3 -8.73 -17.88 -31.91
CA GLU A 3 -7.71 -17.10 -31.22
C GLU A 3 -8.28 -15.70 -30.97
N VAL A 4 -8.56 -15.38 -29.71
CA VAL A 4 -8.91 -14.01 -29.33
C VAL A 4 -7.64 -13.21 -29.52
N ALA A 5 -7.63 -12.33 -30.52
CA ALA A 5 -6.49 -11.44 -30.76
C ALA A 5 -6.29 -10.57 -29.52
N LEU A 6 -5.08 -10.60 -28.94
CA LEU A 6 -4.74 -9.76 -27.81
C LEU A 6 -4.75 -8.30 -28.21
N GLU A 7 -5.31 -7.46 -27.35
CA GLU A 7 -5.26 -6.01 -27.55
C GLU A 7 -3.91 -5.43 -27.17
N LYS A 8 -3.58 -4.27 -27.72
CA LYS A 8 -2.38 -3.53 -27.34
C LYS A 8 -2.45 -3.09 -25.88
N PRO A 9 -1.31 -2.96 -25.18
CA PRO A 9 -1.27 -2.44 -23.82
C PRO A 9 -1.97 -1.08 -23.69
N GLU A 10 -2.68 -0.84 -22.57
CA GLU A 10 -3.26 0.48 -22.29
C GLU A 10 -2.17 1.57 -22.27
N SER A 11 -2.58 2.80 -22.56
CA SER A 11 -1.69 3.95 -22.47
C SER A 11 -1.14 4.11 -21.05
N TRP A 12 0.17 4.24 -20.92
CA TRP A 12 0.82 4.51 -19.64
C TRP A 12 0.38 5.87 -19.05
N LEU A 13 -0.13 6.79 -19.89
CA LEU A 13 -0.60 8.11 -19.48
C LEU A 13 -1.69 8.06 -18.40
N TRP A 14 -2.51 7.00 -18.37
CA TRP A 14 -3.52 6.84 -17.33
C TRP A 14 -2.92 6.75 -15.92
N HIS A 15 -1.69 6.23 -15.81
CA HIS A 15 -1.00 6.13 -14.52
C HIS A 15 -0.53 7.50 -14.00
N LEU A 16 -0.55 8.55 -14.83
CA LEU A 16 -0.31 9.92 -14.34
C LEU A 16 -1.37 10.37 -13.33
N LEU A 17 -2.55 9.75 -13.32
CA LEU A 17 -3.58 9.97 -12.28
C LEU A 17 -3.07 9.63 -10.87
N SER A 18 -2.07 8.76 -10.74
CA SER A 18 -1.41 8.48 -9.45
C SER A 18 -0.82 9.75 -8.83
N PHE A 19 -0.40 10.75 -9.61
CA PHE A 19 0.13 12.01 -9.06
C PHE A 19 -0.93 12.92 -8.46
N MET A 20 -2.22 12.70 -8.72
CA MET A 20 -3.26 13.59 -8.22
C MET A 20 -3.32 13.64 -6.69
N LEU A 21 -3.34 12.48 -6.01
CA LEU A 21 -3.40 12.42 -4.53
C LEU A 21 -2.25 13.19 -3.85
N PRO A 22 -0.96 12.93 -4.14
CA PRO A 22 0.12 13.68 -3.53
C PRO A 22 0.13 15.16 -3.94
N SER A 23 -0.20 15.49 -5.18
CA SER A 23 -0.25 16.90 -5.63
C SER A 23 -1.34 17.69 -4.90
N VAL A 24 -2.55 17.15 -4.76
CA VAL A 24 -3.62 17.85 -4.04
C VAL A 24 -3.37 17.89 -2.54
N ALA A 25 -2.71 16.88 -1.96
CA ALA A 25 -2.29 16.91 -0.56
C ALA A 25 -1.27 18.02 -0.31
N ILE A 26 -0.23 18.14 -1.15
CA ILE A 26 0.75 19.24 -1.07
C ILE A 26 0.05 20.59 -1.20
N ALA A 27 -0.79 20.76 -2.23
CA ALA A 27 -1.54 22.00 -2.43
C ALA A 27 -2.45 22.31 -1.23
N GLY A 28 -3.14 21.30 -0.69
CA GLY A 28 -4.00 21.43 0.49
C GLY A 28 -3.23 21.83 1.74
N ASN A 29 -2.07 21.21 1.97
CA ASN A 29 -1.18 21.56 3.06
C ASN A 29 -0.68 23.00 2.93
N VAL A 30 -0.43 23.52 1.72
CA VAL A 30 0.03 24.91 1.50
C VAL A 30 -1.11 25.92 1.64
N LEU A 31 -2.27 25.63 1.05
CA LEU A 31 -3.43 26.55 1.05
C LEU A 31 -4.10 26.63 2.42
N GLY A 32 -4.12 25.55 3.20
CA GLY A 32 -4.77 25.53 4.51
C GLY A 32 -6.29 25.48 4.42
N GLU A 33 -6.97 25.90 5.49
CA GLU A 33 -8.43 25.89 5.61
C GLU A 33 -9.04 24.52 5.24
N TRP A 34 -10.10 24.48 4.42
CA TRP A 34 -10.74 23.24 3.97
C TRP A 34 -9.92 22.46 2.95
N TRP A 35 -8.92 23.07 2.30
CA TRP A 35 -8.10 22.40 1.30
C TRP A 35 -7.22 21.30 1.90
N VAL A 36 -6.95 21.33 3.20
CA VAL A 36 -6.26 20.26 3.93
C VAL A 36 -6.96 18.90 3.83
N LEU A 37 -8.24 18.84 3.44
CA LEU A 37 -9.01 17.61 3.25
C LEU A 37 -9.00 17.08 1.81
N SER A 38 -8.35 17.77 0.88
CA SER A 38 -8.45 17.52 -0.57
C SER A 38 -8.13 16.08 -0.97
N SER A 39 -7.01 15.52 -0.50
CA SER A 39 -6.58 14.16 -0.84
C SER A 39 -7.49 13.11 -0.21
N PHE A 40 -7.93 13.32 1.03
CA PHE A 40 -8.88 12.42 1.68
C PHE A 40 -10.23 12.37 0.94
N VAL A 41 -10.80 13.55 0.62
CA VAL A 41 -12.05 13.66 -0.13
C VAL A 41 -11.90 13.08 -1.54
N LEU A 42 -10.76 13.31 -2.18
CA LEU A 42 -10.48 12.74 -3.49
C LEU A 42 -10.43 11.20 -3.44
N ALA A 43 -9.66 10.63 -2.50
CA ALA A 43 -9.47 9.18 -2.40
C ALA A 43 -10.73 8.42 -1.95
N PHE A 44 -11.49 8.95 -1.00
CA PHE A 44 -12.59 8.20 -0.37
C PHE A 44 -13.98 8.78 -0.59
N GLY A 45 -14.08 9.99 -1.15
CA GLY A 45 -15.34 10.56 -1.63
C GLY A 45 -15.50 10.41 -3.14
N ILE A 46 -14.51 10.87 -3.91
CA ILE A 46 -14.62 11.02 -5.36
C ILE A 46 -14.20 9.74 -6.10
N TYR A 47 -13.04 9.16 -5.77
CA TYR A 47 -12.50 7.99 -6.47
C TYR A 47 -13.41 6.76 -6.42
N PRO A 48 -14.11 6.41 -5.32
CA PRO A 48 -15.06 5.29 -5.36
C PRO A 48 -16.16 5.46 -6.41
N ILE A 49 -16.63 6.70 -6.61
CA ILE A 49 -17.65 7.03 -7.62
C ILE A 49 -17.05 6.94 -9.02
N LEU A 50 -15.88 7.56 -9.23
CA LEU A 50 -15.20 7.51 -10.52
C LEU A 50 -14.80 6.10 -10.93
N ASP A 51 -14.35 5.28 -9.99
CA ASP A 51 -13.94 3.90 -10.26
C ASP A 51 -15.16 3.02 -10.62
N TRP A 52 -16.32 3.32 -10.03
CA TRP A 52 -17.59 2.73 -10.47
C TRP A 52 -18.01 3.19 -11.87
N LEU A 53 -17.90 4.49 -12.16
CA LEU A 53 -18.26 5.07 -13.46
C LEU A 53 -17.35 4.63 -14.61
N LEU A 54 -16.04 4.54 -14.36
CA LEU A 54 -15.04 4.11 -15.35
C LEU A 54 -15.09 2.60 -15.60
N GLY A 55 -15.68 1.85 -14.67
CA GLY A 55 -15.91 0.42 -14.81
C GLY A 55 -14.65 -0.42 -14.70
N GLU A 56 -14.77 -1.65 -15.16
CA GLU A 56 -13.69 -2.64 -15.12
C GLU A 56 -13.00 -2.75 -16.47
N ASP A 57 -11.80 -3.27 -16.42
CA ASP A 57 -11.06 -3.66 -17.59
C ASP A 57 -11.09 -5.17 -17.77
N HIS A 58 -11.78 -5.61 -18.83
CA HIS A 58 -11.95 -7.01 -19.18
C HIS A 58 -11.11 -7.45 -20.38
N HIS A 59 -10.27 -6.57 -20.94
CA HIS A 59 -9.53 -6.88 -22.15
C HIS A 59 -8.25 -7.67 -21.82
N GLN A 60 -8.06 -8.80 -22.49
CA GLN A 60 -6.79 -9.50 -22.49
C GLN A 60 -5.81 -8.75 -23.41
N ARG A 61 -4.69 -8.31 -22.84
CA ARG A 61 -3.71 -7.50 -23.56
C ARG A 61 -2.38 -8.21 -23.69
N GLU A 62 -1.64 -7.82 -24.72
CA GLU A 62 -0.23 -8.15 -24.82
C GLU A 62 0.53 -7.61 -23.59
N VAL A 63 1.53 -8.38 -23.14
CA VAL A 63 2.39 -7.96 -22.04
C VAL A 63 3.27 -6.80 -22.49
N ARG A 64 3.22 -5.69 -21.75
CA ARG A 64 4.05 -4.52 -22.04
C ARG A 64 5.52 -4.79 -21.72
N THR A 65 6.38 -4.70 -22.73
CA THR A 65 7.83 -4.91 -22.57
C THR A 65 8.58 -3.66 -22.14
N ASP A 66 8.23 -2.49 -22.70
CA ASP A 66 8.84 -1.21 -22.31
C ASP A 66 8.23 -0.65 -21.02
N GLY A 67 9.05 -0.66 -19.96
CA GLY A 67 8.71 -0.14 -18.64
C GLY A 67 9.23 1.26 -18.35
N THR A 68 9.95 1.91 -19.28
CA THR A 68 10.68 3.16 -19.00
C THR A 68 9.80 4.25 -18.37
N PRO A 69 8.58 4.54 -18.87
CA PRO A 69 7.73 5.56 -18.27
C PRO A 69 7.30 5.23 -16.83
N PHE A 70 7.13 3.94 -16.53
CA PHE A 70 6.72 3.44 -15.22
C PHE A 70 7.85 3.49 -14.20
N GLU A 71 9.09 3.19 -14.64
CA GLU A 71 10.26 3.37 -13.79
C GLU A 71 10.50 4.84 -13.44
N VAL A 72 10.35 5.74 -14.43
CA VAL A 72 10.40 7.18 -14.19
C VAL A 72 9.29 7.61 -13.21
N LEU A 73 8.07 7.10 -13.39
CA LEU A 73 6.95 7.38 -12.49
C LEU A 73 7.25 6.99 -11.03
N LEU A 74 7.82 5.80 -10.79
CA LEU A 74 8.22 5.37 -9.44
C LEU A 74 9.27 6.31 -8.83
N VAL A 75 10.28 6.69 -9.61
CA VAL A 75 11.34 7.62 -9.16
C VAL A 75 10.75 8.99 -8.81
N LEU A 76 9.87 9.52 -9.66
CA LEU A 76 9.19 10.80 -9.41
C LEU A 76 8.35 10.77 -8.14
N HIS A 77 7.57 9.71 -7.90
CA HIS A 77 6.83 9.57 -6.63
C HIS A 77 7.77 9.53 -5.42
N SER A 78 8.90 8.82 -5.52
CA SER A 78 9.86 8.74 -4.42
C SER A 78 10.40 10.11 -4.02
N PHE A 79 10.69 10.97 -5.01
CA PHE A 79 11.06 12.36 -4.75
C PHE A 79 9.88 13.21 -4.26
N LEU A 80 8.66 12.95 -4.73
CA LEU A 80 7.46 13.69 -4.36
C LEU A 80 7.03 13.47 -2.90
N VAL A 81 7.40 12.33 -2.28
CA VAL A 81 7.14 12.08 -0.86
C VAL A 81 7.89 13.08 0.03
N LEU A 82 9.03 13.62 -0.40
CA LEU A 82 9.81 14.61 0.37
C LEU A 82 9.02 15.93 0.59
N PRO A 83 8.56 16.67 -0.45
CA PRO A 83 7.74 17.86 -0.24
C PRO A 83 6.38 17.53 0.38
N LEU A 84 5.82 16.34 0.12
CA LEU A 84 4.58 15.89 0.76
C LEU A 84 4.72 15.82 2.28
N VAL A 85 5.78 15.18 2.79
CA VAL A 85 6.06 15.10 4.23
C VAL A 85 6.54 16.43 4.80
N ALA A 86 7.34 17.21 4.04
CA ALA A 86 7.79 18.52 4.49
C ALA A 86 6.64 19.50 4.69
N THR A 87 5.65 19.52 3.77
CA THR A 87 4.52 20.46 3.85
C THR A 87 3.56 20.14 5.00
N VAL A 88 3.37 18.87 5.37
CA VAL A 88 2.54 18.52 6.53
C VAL A 88 3.23 18.83 7.86
N ILE A 89 4.55 18.64 7.93
CA ILE A 89 5.36 19.08 9.08
C ILE A 89 5.27 20.59 9.22
N TRP A 90 5.46 21.33 8.13
CA TRP A 90 5.31 22.78 8.09
C TRP A 90 3.91 23.23 8.52
N ARG A 91 2.85 22.59 8.02
CA ARG A 91 1.46 22.88 8.44
C ARG A 91 1.26 22.70 9.95
N GLY A 92 1.86 21.65 10.53
CA GLY A 92 1.85 21.45 11.98
C GLY A 92 2.62 22.52 12.76
N MET A 93 3.73 23.04 12.21
CA MET A 93 4.47 24.16 12.80
C MET A 93 3.65 25.46 12.76
N GLU A 94 2.99 25.72 11.64
CA GLU A 94 2.23 26.95 11.40
C GLU A 94 0.95 27.01 12.25
N ASP A 95 0.12 25.97 12.18
CA ASP A 95 -1.22 26.00 12.77
C ASP A 95 -1.25 25.45 14.21
N GLY A 96 -0.19 24.77 14.65
CA GLY A 96 -0.10 24.15 15.97
C GLY A 96 -1.16 23.06 16.17
N ASN A 97 -1.86 23.09 17.32
CA ASN A 97 -2.95 22.15 17.62
C ASN A 97 -4.29 22.60 17.01
N ALA A 98 -4.34 22.74 15.69
CA ALA A 98 -5.55 23.06 14.97
C ALA A 98 -6.11 21.82 14.26
N TRP A 99 -7.42 21.85 13.96
CA TRP A 99 -8.04 20.79 13.16
C TRP A 99 -7.40 20.70 11.76
N THR A 100 -6.91 21.82 11.21
CA THR A 100 -6.21 21.89 9.92
C THR A 100 -4.91 21.09 9.92
N THR A 101 -4.13 21.11 11.01
CA THR A 101 -2.94 20.25 11.19
C THR A 101 -3.30 18.78 11.06
N TRP A 102 -4.34 18.36 11.78
CA TRP A 102 -4.72 16.95 11.84
C TRP A 102 -5.38 16.47 10.56
N MET A 103 -6.16 17.32 9.89
CA MET A 103 -6.75 16.99 8.58
C MET A 103 -5.72 17.03 7.45
N ALA A 104 -4.72 17.91 7.52
CA ALA A 104 -3.56 17.88 6.63
C ALA A 104 -2.77 16.57 6.81
N ALA A 105 -2.55 16.14 8.05
CA ALA A 105 -1.94 14.84 8.36
C ALA A 105 -2.78 13.66 7.85
N LEU A 106 -4.11 13.73 7.96
CA LEU A 106 -5.03 12.75 7.37
C LEU A 106 -4.87 12.67 5.85
N SER A 107 -5.02 13.79 5.13
CA SER A 107 -4.85 13.82 3.67
C SER A 107 -3.45 13.41 3.20
N THR A 108 -2.44 13.81 3.95
CA THR A 108 -1.04 13.47 3.65
C THR A 108 -0.78 11.99 3.86
N GLY A 109 -1.31 11.38 4.92
CA GLY A 109 -1.17 9.94 5.16
C GLY A 109 -1.83 9.09 4.07
N VAL A 110 -2.94 9.56 3.49
CA VAL A 110 -3.55 8.94 2.29
C VAL A 110 -2.57 8.96 1.11
N ALA A 111 -2.00 10.13 0.83
CA ALA A 111 -1.04 10.28 -0.26
C ALA A 111 0.27 9.52 -0.02
N VAL A 112 0.79 9.49 1.21
CA VAL A 112 1.99 8.71 1.59
C VAL A 112 1.72 7.20 1.56
N GLY A 113 0.50 6.75 1.88
CA GLY A 113 0.11 5.34 1.69
C GLY A 113 0.30 4.90 0.23
N MET A 114 -0.11 5.73 -0.72
CA MET A 114 0.08 5.44 -2.15
C MET A 114 1.51 5.77 -2.63
N SER A 115 1.92 7.04 -2.67
CA SER A 115 3.20 7.48 -3.23
C SER A 115 4.42 7.05 -2.41
N GLY A 116 4.24 6.78 -1.13
CA GLY A 116 5.30 6.34 -0.22
C GLY A 116 5.37 4.83 -0.11
N ILE A 117 4.31 4.20 0.41
CA ILE A 117 4.31 2.77 0.72
C ILE A 117 4.15 1.90 -0.53
N VAL A 118 3.19 2.16 -1.43
CA VAL A 118 3.05 1.35 -2.67
C VAL A 118 4.30 1.46 -3.54
N VAL A 119 4.85 2.66 -3.69
CA VAL A 119 6.11 2.85 -4.44
C VAL A 119 7.29 2.22 -3.71
N GLY A 120 7.35 2.34 -2.38
CA GLY A 120 8.36 1.70 -1.54
C GLY A 120 8.32 0.18 -1.60
N HIS A 121 7.12 -0.40 -1.73
CA HIS A 121 6.88 -1.83 -1.99
C HIS A 121 7.51 -2.25 -3.33
N GLU A 122 7.12 -1.60 -4.43
CA GLU A 122 7.62 -1.92 -5.77
C GLU A 122 9.15 -1.76 -5.88
N MET A 123 9.68 -0.67 -5.32
CA MET A 123 11.12 -0.44 -5.27
C MET A 123 11.86 -1.40 -4.34
N GLY A 124 11.18 -1.90 -3.30
CA GLY A 124 11.72 -2.91 -2.39
C GLY A 124 12.01 -4.26 -3.05
N HIS A 125 11.29 -4.60 -4.13
CA HIS A 125 11.53 -5.79 -4.95
C HIS A 125 12.65 -5.61 -5.98
N LYS A 126 13.09 -4.38 -6.25
CA LYS A 126 14.23 -4.13 -7.15
C LYS A 126 15.52 -4.67 -6.54
N LYS A 127 16.54 -4.84 -7.39
CA LYS A 127 17.86 -5.37 -7.00
C LYS A 127 18.37 -4.68 -5.73
N HIS A 128 18.68 -5.49 -4.71
CA HIS A 128 19.21 -5.02 -3.44
C HIS A 128 20.40 -4.07 -3.63
N LYS A 129 20.39 -2.94 -2.91
CA LYS A 129 21.37 -1.83 -2.99
C LYS A 129 21.44 -1.07 -4.33
N SER A 130 20.47 -1.25 -5.23
CA SER A 130 20.31 -0.34 -6.38
C SER A 130 19.82 1.04 -5.93
N ALA A 131 19.93 2.05 -6.79
CA ALA A 131 19.38 3.39 -6.52
C ALA A 131 17.88 3.34 -6.21
N CYS A 132 17.10 2.61 -7.01
CA CYS A 132 15.67 2.38 -6.76
C CYS A 132 15.42 1.74 -5.40
N TRP A 133 16.20 0.72 -5.02
CA TRP A 133 16.05 0.10 -3.70
C TRP A 133 16.27 1.09 -2.55
N TYR A 134 17.26 1.98 -2.66
CA TYR A 134 17.48 3.03 -1.66
C TYR A 134 16.37 4.08 -1.64
N LEU A 135 15.84 4.47 -2.80
CA LEU A 135 14.67 5.37 -2.89
C LEU A 135 13.44 4.75 -2.23
N GLY A 136 13.17 3.46 -2.46
CA GLY A 136 12.07 2.75 -1.79
C GLY A 136 12.27 2.66 -0.27
N ARG A 137 13.51 2.51 0.19
CA ARG A 137 13.81 2.58 1.63
C ARG A 137 13.58 3.96 2.21
N MET A 138 13.96 5.02 1.49
CA MET A 138 13.73 6.40 1.92
C MET A 138 12.23 6.65 2.13
N THR A 139 11.38 6.26 1.18
CA THR A 139 9.93 6.46 1.30
C THR A 139 9.35 5.69 2.49
N LEU A 140 9.81 4.47 2.75
CA LEU A 140 9.37 3.67 3.90
C LEU A 140 9.87 4.21 5.25
N TYR A 141 11.01 4.92 5.30
CA TYR A 141 11.42 5.63 6.51
C TYR A 141 10.52 6.85 6.78
N LEU A 142 10.07 7.53 5.72
CA LEU A 142 9.16 8.68 5.83
C LEU A 142 7.73 8.28 6.24
N SER A 143 7.38 6.99 6.14
CA SER A 143 6.16 6.41 6.71
C SER A 143 6.39 5.63 8.01
N LEU A 144 7.62 5.62 8.55
CA LEU A 144 8.01 4.84 9.73
C LEU A 144 7.67 3.32 9.64
N TYR A 145 7.77 2.76 8.42
CA TYR A 145 7.52 1.33 8.19
C TYR A 145 8.63 0.60 7.40
N PRO A 146 9.93 0.80 7.73
CA PRO A 146 11.05 0.28 6.93
C PRO A 146 11.27 -1.24 7.00
N HIS A 147 10.65 -1.93 7.97
CA HIS A 147 10.79 -3.37 8.15
C HIS A 147 9.88 -4.16 7.19
N PHE A 148 8.86 -3.51 6.63
CA PHE A 148 7.88 -4.09 5.73
C PHE A 148 8.51 -4.87 4.58
N THR A 149 9.48 -4.31 3.86
CA THR A 149 10.11 -5.02 2.73
C THR A 149 10.92 -6.25 3.15
N THR A 150 11.37 -6.31 4.41
CA THR A 150 12.02 -7.52 4.92
C THR A 150 10.98 -8.59 5.21
N GLU A 151 9.90 -8.22 5.89
CA GLU A 151 8.77 -9.10 6.17
C GLU A 151 8.17 -9.63 4.86
N HIS A 152 7.75 -8.71 4.01
CA HIS A 152 6.98 -8.98 2.82
C HIS A 152 7.72 -9.91 1.86
N ASN A 153 8.98 -9.59 1.58
CA ASN A 153 9.78 -10.29 0.56
C ASN A 153 10.29 -11.65 1.05
N HIS A 154 10.48 -11.86 2.35
CA HIS A 154 11.03 -13.11 2.89
C HIS A 154 9.96 -14.04 3.46
N ASN A 155 8.83 -13.50 3.93
CA ASN A 155 7.83 -14.22 4.68
C ASN A 155 6.46 -14.16 4.01
N HIS A 156 5.83 -12.98 3.90
CA HIS A 156 4.45 -12.87 3.40
C HIS A 156 4.23 -13.56 2.05
N HIS A 157 5.09 -13.31 1.05
CA HIS A 157 4.96 -13.98 -0.25
C HIS A 157 4.96 -15.52 -0.17
N LYS A 158 5.70 -16.09 0.79
CA LYS A 158 5.81 -17.53 0.99
C LYS A 158 4.65 -18.08 1.83
N LEU A 159 4.25 -17.34 2.85
CA LEU A 159 3.33 -17.76 3.91
C LEU A 159 1.89 -17.22 3.72
N VAL A 160 1.62 -16.41 2.70
CA VAL A 160 0.28 -15.89 2.40
C VAL A 160 -0.76 -17.00 2.44
N GLY A 161 -1.88 -16.75 3.11
CA GLY A 161 -2.96 -17.71 3.38
C GLY A 161 -2.71 -18.64 4.56
N MET A 162 -1.49 -18.68 5.13
CA MET A 162 -1.16 -19.53 6.28
C MET A 162 -1.35 -18.79 7.62
N PRO A 163 -1.60 -19.51 8.73
CA PRO A 163 -1.72 -18.91 10.06
C PRO A 163 -0.47 -18.14 10.54
N GLU A 164 0.71 -18.48 10.02
CA GLU A 164 1.97 -17.80 10.36
C GLU A 164 2.15 -16.43 9.69
N ASP A 165 1.39 -16.15 8.62
CA ASP A 165 1.44 -14.86 7.93
C ASP A 165 0.55 -13.83 8.65
N GLY A 166 1.20 -12.84 9.26
CA GLY A 166 0.50 -11.79 9.98
C GLY A 166 -0.38 -10.92 9.08
N ALA A 167 -0.11 -10.83 7.78
CA ALA A 167 -0.92 -10.05 6.83
C ALA A 167 -2.16 -10.82 6.32
N SER A 168 -2.19 -12.14 6.50
CA SER A 168 -3.37 -12.96 6.17
C SER A 168 -4.47 -12.81 7.23
N ALA A 169 -5.71 -12.78 6.77
CA ALA A 169 -6.87 -12.54 7.62
C ALA A 169 -7.88 -13.67 7.47
N PRO A 170 -8.08 -14.53 8.49
CA PRO A 170 -9.05 -15.62 8.41
C PRO A 170 -10.47 -15.10 8.29
N GLN A 171 -11.36 -15.95 7.78
CA GLN A 171 -12.77 -15.59 7.62
C GLN A 171 -13.37 -15.11 8.95
N GLY A 172 -14.15 -14.03 8.89
CA GLY A 172 -14.84 -13.47 10.05
C GLY A 172 -13.96 -12.63 10.99
N ARG A 173 -12.65 -12.48 10.75
CA ARG A 173 -11.83 -11.53 11.51
C ARG A 173 -12.12 -10.10 11.05
N GLY A 174 -12.51 -9.20 11.95
CA GLY A 174 -12.75 -7.79 11.62
C GLY A 174 -11.46 -6.99 11.43
N LEU A 175 -11.49 -5.92 10.63
CA LEU A 175 -10.32 -5.07 10.32
C LEU A 175 -9.58 -4.60 11.57
N TRP A 176 -10.28 -4.09 12.59
CA TRP A 176 -9.64 -3.56 13.80
C TRP A 176 -8.88 -4.63 14.59
N THR A 177 -9.42 -5.85 14.65
CA THR A 177 -8.74 -6.99 15.25
C THR A 177 -7.53 -7.40 14.40
N GLN A 178 -7.68 -7.44 13.07
CA GLN A 178 -6.54 -7.72 12.18
C GLN A 178 -5.44 -6.67 12.35
N PHE A 179 -5.77 -5.39 12.40
CA PHE A 179 -4.82 -4.30 12.55
C PHE A 179 -3.97 -4.42 13.83
N ALA A 180 -4.63 -4.75 14.95
CA ALA A 180 -3.95 -4.97 16.24
C ALA A 180 -3.02 -6.20 16.23
N ILE A 181 -3.30 -7.19 15.39
CA ILE A 181 -2.52 -8.43 15.26
C ILE A 181 -1.36 -8.26 14.27
N THR A 182 -1.65 -7.70 13.09
CA THR A 182 -0.77 -7.76 11.93
C THR A 182 0.51 -6.95 12.14
N ILE A 183 0.42 -5.74 12.69
CA ILE A 183 1.58 -4.85 12.89
C ILE A 183 2.65 -5.49 13.78
N PRO A 184 2.33 -5.93 15.03
CA PRO A 184 3.36 -6.54 15.88
C PRO A 184 3.86 -7.87 15.31
N GLN A 185 3.00 -8.67 14.66
CA GLN A 185 3.41 -9.93 14.06
C GLN A 185 4.38 -9.73 12.90
N GLN A 186 4.08 -8.81 11.98
CA GLN A 186 4.95 -8.47 10.85
C GLN A 186 6.31 -7.94 11.33
N PHE A 187 6.33 -7.06 12.34
CA PHE A 187 7.59 -6.59 12.90
C PHE A 187 8.42 -7.73 13.52
N MET A 188 7.79 -8.59 14.32
CA MET A 188 8.48 -9.73 14.95
C MET A 188 8.94 -10.77 13.91
N SER A 189 8.15 -10.98 12.85
CA SER A 189 8.48 -11.80 11.69
C SER A 189 9.76 -11.29 11.01
N ALA A 190 9.81 -10.01 10.67
CA ALA A 190 11.00 -9.36 10.10
C ALA A 190 12.23 -9.45 11.02
N TRP A 191 12.04 -9.20 12.32
CA TRP A 191 13.12 -9.29 13.32
C TRP A 191 13.71 -10.70 13.38
N ARG A 192 12.86 -11.73 13.47
CA ARG A 192 13.28 -13.14 13.51
C ARG A 192 14.01 -13.56 12.24
N THR A 193 13.55 -13.11 11.07
CA THR A 193 14.24 -13.36 9.80
C THR A 193 15.66 -12.80 9.82
N GLN A 194 15.84 -11.54 10.23
CA GLN A 194 17.17 -10.95 10.29
C GLN A 194 18.04 -11.55 11.40
N ALA A 195 17.46 -11.90 12.55
CA ALA A 195 18.19 -12.57 13.63
C ALA A 195 18.77 -13.94 13.21
N LYS A 196 18.12 -14.66 12.29
CA LYS A 196 18.64 -15.91 11.72
C LYS A 196 19.79 -15.69 10.72
N LEU A 197 19.82 -14.54 10.06
CA LEU A 197 20.82 -14.20 9.03
C LEU A 197 22.04 -13.47 9.60
N SER A 198 21.87 -12.75 10.71
CA SER A 198 22.91 -11.94 11.34
C SER A 198 23.68 -12.71 12.41
N LYS A 199 25.01 -12.55 12.44
CA LYS A 199 25.90 -13.18 13.46
C LYS A 199 25.74 -12.59 14.87
N SER A 200 25.08 -11.43 14.99
CA SER A 200 24.81 -10.73 16.25
C SER A 200 23.62 -9.78 16.06
N VAL A 201 22.92 -9.46 17.15
CA VAL A 201 21.86 -8.45 17.20
C VAL A 201 22.35 -7.07 16.74
N LEU A 202 23.63 -6.75 16.97
CA LEU A 202 24.25 -5.50 16.51
C LEU A 202 24.35 -5.40 14.97
N TYR A 203 24.19 -6.51 14.26
CA TYR A 203 24.14 -6.54 12.78
C TYR A 203 22.72 -6.80 12.26
N ASN A 204 21.69 -6.69 13.12
CA ASN A 204 20.31 -6.85 12.71
C ASN A 204 19.84 -5.57 12.00
N SER A 205 19.49 -5.67 10.71
CA SER A 205 19.05 -4.51 9.92
C SER A 205 17.73 -3.89 10.42
N ILE A 206 16.88 -4.67 11.12
CA ILE A 206 15.67 -4.15 11.76
C ILE A 206 16.04 -3.23 12.93
N LEU A 207 17.06 -3.57 13.72
CA LEU A 207 17.56 -2.70 14.79
C LEU A 207 18.10 -1.38 14.22
N HIS A 208 18.91 -1.44 13.16
CA HIS A 208 19.40 -0.22 12.50
C HIS A 208 18.25 0.63 11.95
N GLY A 209 17.23 0.00 11.38
CA GLY A 209 16.02 0.68 10.93
C GLY A 209 15.26 1.36 12.07
N LEU A 210 15.17 0.74 13.25
CA LEU A 210 14.59 1.38 14.43
C LEU A 210 15.42 2.59 14.90
N LEU A 211 16.74 2.47 14.96
CA LEU A 211 17.62 3.58 15.37
C LEU A 211 17.49 4.79 14.42
N ILE A 212 17.41 4.54 13.11
CA ILE A 212 17.18 5.59 12.11
C ILE A 212 15.81 6.26 12.31
N GLN A 213 14.76 5.49 12.57
CA GLN A 213 13.42 6.04 12.85
C GLN A 213 13.41 6.91 14.12
N VAL A 214 14.05 6.44 15.20
CA VAL A 214 14.17 7.22 16.44
C VAL A 214 14.95 8.51 16.18
N ALA A 215 16.07 8.45 15.44
CA ALA A 215 16.84 9.63 15.07
C ALA A 215 16.02 10.61 14.22
N LEU A 216 15.22 10.11 13.27
CA LEU A 216 14.33 10.92 12.44
C LEU A 216 13.25 11.61 13.29
N ILE A 217 12.60 10.89 14.19
CA ILE A 217 11.60 11.43 15.12
C ILE A 217 12.19 12.53 16.01
N VAL A 218 13.37 12.28 16.57
CA VAL A 218 14.08 13.28 17.40
C VAL A 218 14.46 14.50 16.57
N ALA A 219 14.98 14.32 15.35
CA ALA A 219 15.33 15.43 14.47
C ALA A 219 14.10 16.29 14.12
N ILE A 220 12.98 15.66 13.77
CA ILE A 220 11.73 16.37 13.48
C ILE A 220 11.25 17.13 14.73
N PHE A 221 11.29 16.52 15.91
CA PHE A 221 10.92 17.21 17.15
C PHE A 221 11.75 18.46 17.41
N GLN A 222 13.08 18.37 17.23
CA GLN A 222 13.99 19.50 17.46
C GLN A 222 13.80 20.64 16.44
N ILE A 223 13.43 20.31 15.19
CA ILE A 223 13.26 21.30 14.12
C ILE A 223 11.85 21.89 14.10
N ALA A 224 10.83 21.05 14.28
CA ALA A 224 9.43 21.38 14.00
C ALA A 224 8.53 21.40 15.26
N GLY A 225 9.11 21.10 16.43
CA GLY A 225 8.38 21.05 17.70
C GLY A 225 7.34 19.92 17.75
N MET A 226 6.51 19.96 18.80
CA MET A 226 5.53 18.90 19.09
C MET A 226 4.45 18.77 18.00
N TRP A 227 3.98 19.88 17.44
CA TRP A 227 2.88 19.86 16.46
C TRP A 227 3.33 19.41 15.08
N GLY A 228 4.51 19.85 14.61
CA GLY A 228 5.12 19.30 13.40
C GLY A 228 5.43 17.81 13.52
N LEU A 229 5.95 17.38 14.68
CA LEU A 229 6.13 15.94 14.97
C LEU A 229 4.77 15.20 15.00
N GLY A 230 3.77 15.75 15.68
CA GLY A 230 2.44 15.15 15.77
C GLY A 230 1.82 14.91 14.40
N ALA A 231 1.91 15.90 13.50
CA ALA A 231 1.45 15.79 12.13
C ALA A 231 2.21 14.70 11.34
N PHE A 232 3.54 14.63 11.52
CA PHE A 232 4.37 13.57 10.92
C PHE A 232 4.04 12.17 11.42
N LEU A 233 3.83 12.00 12.73
CA LEU A 233 3.46 10.71 13.31
C LEU A 233 2.07 10.28 12.88
N PHE A 234 1.11 11.22 12.80
CA PHE A 234 -0.25 10.89 12.39
C PHE A 234 -0.32 10.48 10.91
N GLN A 235 0.36 11.21 10.01
CA GLN A 235 0.40 10.79 8.60
C GLN A 235 1.04 9.41 8.43
N ALA A 236 2.11 9.11 9.19
CA ALA A 236 2.78 7.82 9.14
C ALA A 236 1.86 6.70 9.63
N ALA A 237 1.18 6.92 10.76
CA ALA A 237 0.20 5.98 11.31
C ALA A 237 -0.95 5.70 10.32
N LEU A 238 -1.44 6.74 9.62
CA LEU A 238 -2.48 6.55 8.61
C LEU A 238 -1.95 5.83 7.37
N ALA A 239 -0.73 6.12 6.91
CA ALA A 239 -0.13 5.40 5.80
C ALA A 239 0.00 3.90 6.13
N ILE A 240 0.47 3.56 7.33
CA ILE A 240 0.53 2.18 7.83
C ILE A 240 -0.88 1.57 7.92
N PHE A 241 -1.86 2.31 8.44
CA PHE A 241 -3.25 1.86 8.46
C PHE A 241 -3.77 1.51 7.06
N LEU A 242 -3.46 2.31 6.05
CA LEU A 242 -3.87 2.06 4.67
C LEU A 242 -3.15 0.87 4.04
N LEU A 243 -1.87 0.66 4.35
CA LEU A 243 -1.16 -0.57 3.98
C LEU A 243 -1.88 -1.80 4.55
N GLU A 244 -2.20 -1.79 5.85
CA GLU A 244 -2.82 -2.94 6.50
C GLU A 244 -4.28 -3.14 6.11
N TYR A 245 -5.00 -2.06 5.84
CA TYR A 245 -6.30 -2.10 5.18
C TYR A 245 -6.19 -2.83 3.83
N VAL A 246 -5.20 -2.47 3.00
CA VAL A 246 -4.98 -3.10 1.69
C VAL A 246 -4.57 -4.57 1.85
N ASN A 247 -3.72 -4.93 2.81
CA ASN A 247 -3.42 -6.33 3.12
C ASN A 247 -4.69 -7.10 3.52
N TYR A 248 -5.49 -6.53 4.41
CA TYR A 248 -6.70 -7.15 4.90
C TYR A 248 -7.70 -7.44 3.78
N ILE A 249 -8.05 -6.46 2.95
CA ILE A 249 -9.03 -6.68 1.88
C ILE A 249 -8.54 -7.71 0.85
N ARG A 250 -7.22 -7.80 0.63
CA ARG A 250 -6.60 -8.70 -0.34
C ARG A 250 -6.52 -10.15 0.14
N HIS A 251 -6.51 -10.38 1.45
CA HIS A 251 -6.33 -11.71 2.03
C HIS A 251 -7.48 -12.14 2.95
N TYR A 252 -8.59 -11.41 2.96
CA TYR A 252 -9.75 -11.74 3.80
C TYR A 252 -10.38 -13.08 3.41
N GLY A 253 -10.34 -14.05 4.32
CA GLY A 253 -11.00 -15.35 4.21
C GLY A 253 -10.40 -16.29 3.17
N LEU A 254 -9.20 -16.01 2.66
CA LEU A 254 -8.52 -16.85 1.66
C LEU A 254 -7.35 -17.58 2.32
N GLU A 255 -7.68 -18.68 2.98
CA GLU A 255 -6.74 -19.48 3.78
C GLU A 255 -6.15 -20.64 2.95
N ARG A 256 -5.01 -21.16 3.41
CA ARG A 256 -4.32 -22.32 2.84
C ARG A 256 -4.26 -23.44 3.85
N SER A 257 -4.46 -24.65 3.36
CA SER A 257 -4.16 -25.85 4.12
C SER A 257 -2.65 -26.06 4.29
N GLU A 258 -2.25 -26.81 5.30
CA GLU A 258 -0.84 -27.14 5.51
C GLU A 258 -0.26 -27.90 4.31
N GLY A 259 0.85 -27.39 3.77
CA GLY A 259 1.50 -27.96 2.58
C GLY A 259 0.83 -27.62 1.25
N GLU A 260 -0.32 -26.92 1.26
CA GLU A 260 -0.98 -26.47 0.04
C GLU A 260 -0.10 -25.46 -0.72
N ARG A 261 0.00 -25.63 -2.03
CA ARG A 261 0.73 -24.69 -2.88
C ARG A 261 -0.10 -23.43 -3.10
N GLN A 262 0.54 -22.28 -2.98
CA GLN A 262 -0.05 -21.00 -3.35
C GLN A 262 -0.51 -20.98 -4.83
N THR A 263 -1.70 -20.46 -5.05
CA THR A 263 -2.36 -20.26 -6.36
C THR A 263 -2.97 -18.86 -6.42
N GLU A 264 -3.49 -18.48 -7.58
CA GLU A 264 -4.21 -17.23 -7.80
C GLU A 264 -5.45 -17.06 -6.88
N LYS A 265 -5.95 -18.17 -6.31
CA LYS A 265 -7.12 -18.17 -5.43
C LYS A 265 -6.84 -17.61 -4.04
N HIS A 266 -5.57 -17.55 -3.62
CA HIS A 266 -5.16 -17.16 -2.26
C HIS A 266 -5.01 -15.65 -2.05
N SER A 267 -5.60 -14.86 -2.95
CA SER A 267 -5.68 -13.41 -2.85
C SER A 267 -6.81 -12.88 -3.72
N TRP A 268 -7.46 -11.82 -3.27
CA TRP A 268 -8.44 -11.09 -4.06
C TRP A 268 -7.75 -10.20 -5.12
N GLN A 269 -8.36 -10.08 -6.30
CA GLN A 269 -7.99 -9.08 -7.32
C GLN A 269 -9.09 -8.04 -7.53
N SER A 270 -8.76 -6.91 -8.15
CA SER A 270 -9.74 -5.96 -8.67
C SER A 270 -9.30 -5.41 -10.02
N LYS A 271 -10.21 -5.44 -11.00
CA LYS A 271 -9.97 -4.96 -12.37
C LYS A 271 -10.48 -3.54 -12.62
N LYS A 272 -10.86 -2.84 -11.54
CA LYS A 272 -11.40 -1.48 -11.61
C LYS A 272 -10.31 -0.50 -12.06
N ARG A 273 -10.60 0.23 -13.13
CA ARG A 273 -9.59 0.98 -13.91
C ARG A 273 -8.87 2.04 -13.08
N LEU A 274 -9.61 2.86 -12.34
CA LEU A 274 -9.00 3.94 -11.57
C LEU A 274 -8.14 3.40 -10.44
N SER A 275 -8.63 2.38 -9.72
CA SER A 275 -7.84 1.71 -8.69
C SER A 275 -6.53 1.16 -9.26
N ARG A 276 -6.57 0.50 -10.42
CA ARG A 276 -5.38 -0.01 -11.11
C ARG A 276 -4.39 1.10 -11.46
N TRP A 277 -4.84 2.16 -12.12
CA TRP A 277 -3.94 3.22 -12.56
C TRP A 277 -3.35 4.04 -11.41
N VAL A 278 -4.15 4.38 -10.40
CA VAL A 278 -3.71 5.20 -9.25
C VAL A 278 -2.83 4.40 -8.30
N LEU A 279 -3.13 3.12 -8.09
CA LEU A 279 -2.35 2.23 -7.20
C LEU A 279 -1.31 1.41 -7.96
N ILE A 280 -0.96 1.80 -9.18
CA ILE A 280 0.19 1.25 -9.90
C ILE A 280 0.06 -0.28 -10.06
N GLU A 281 -1.11 -0.72 -10.53
CA GLU A 281 -1.47 -2.12 -10.78
C GLU A 281 -1.46 -3.07 -9.55
N LEU A 282 -1.31 -2.53 -8.34
CA LEU A 282 -1.33 -3.29 -7.07
C LEU A 282 -2.61 -4.14 -6.89
N THR A 283 -3.68 -3.80 -7.61
CA THR A 283 -4.95 -4.51 -7.54
C THR A 283 -4.93 -5.87 -8.25
N LEU A 284 -3.94 -6.12 -9.11
CA LEU A 284 -3.68 -7.43 -9.73
C LEU A 284 -2.83 -8.30 -8.79
N HIS A 285 -3.24 -8.35 -7.53
CA HIS A 285 -2.48 -8.92 -6.41
C HIS A 285 -2.12 -10.42 -6.57
N PRO A 286 -3.01 -11.29 -7.11
CA PRO A 286 -2.64 -12.68 -7.38
C PRO A 286 -1.42 -12.82 -8.29
N ALA A 287 -1.32 -11.98 -9.33
CA ALA A 287 -0.20 -12.00 -10.26
C ALA A 287 1.12 -11.58 -9.59
N HIS A 288 1.06 -10.56 -8.73
CA HIS A 288 2.18 -10.14 -7.90
C HIS A 288 2.63 -11.28 -6.97
N HIS A 289 1.69 -11.98 -6.36
CA HIS A 289 1.97 -13.03 -5.40
C HIS A 289 2.56 -14.31 -6.02
N LEU A 290 2.09 -14.69 -7.21
CA LEU A 290 2.59 -15.85 -7.94
C LEU A 290 3.99 -15.61 -8.52
N LYS A 291 4.30 -14.36 -8.91
CA LYS A 291 5.60 -14.00 -9.47
C LYS A 291 6.00 -12.59 -9.05
N ALA A 292 6.49 -12.45 -7.82
CA ALA A 292 6.87 -11.17 -7.20
C ALA A 292 7.98 -10.40 -7.95
N SER A 293 8.73 -11.07 -8.83
CA SER A 293 9.75 -10.45 -9.67
C SER A 293 9.19 -9.81 -10.94
N THR A 294 7.92 -10.06 -11.27
CA THR A 294 7.25 -9.43 -12.41
C THR A 294 7.00 -7.96 -12.07
N PRO A 295 7.48 -7.00 -12.87
CA PRO A 295 7.21 -5.60 -12.61
C PRO A 295 5.72 -5.30 -12.81
N PHE A 296 5.18 -4.33 -12.06
CA PHE A 296 3.75 -4.06 -12.03
C PHE A 296 3.12 -3.79 -13.42
N TRP A 297 3.84 -3.15 -14.35
CA TRP A 297 3.36 -2.87 -15.71
C TRP A 297 3.25 -4.10 -16.62
N GLN A 298 3.68 -5.27 -16.14
CA GLN A 298 3.54 -6.56 -16.81
C GLN A 298 2.52 -7.48 -16.14
N LEU A 299 1.93 -7.07 -15.01
CA LEU A 299 0.92 -7.89 -14.33
C LEU A 299 -0.31 -8.05 -15.22
N GLN A 300 -0.90 -9.25 -15.16
CA GLN A 300 -2.11 -9.61 -15.89
C GLN A 300 -3.11 -10.24 -14.90
N PRO A 301 -4.41 -10.00 -15.05
CA PRO A 301 -5.42 -10.64 -14.21
C PRO A 301 -5.48 -12.15 -14.48
N TYR A 302 -5.93 -12.91 -13.50
CA TYR A 302 -6.29 -14.32 -13.68
C TYR A 302 -7.80 -14.47 -13.71
N ASP A 303 -8.32 -15.28 -14.63
CA ASP A 303 -9.76 -15.51 -14.77
C ASP A 303 -10.35 -16.28 -13.57
N ASN A 304 -9.54 -17.11 -12.90
CA ASN A 304 -9.95 -17.95 -11.76
C ASN A 304 -9.65 -17.32 -10.39
N ALA A 305 -9.10 -16.10 -10.34
CA ALA A 305 -8.85 -15.43 -9.07
C ALA A 305 -10.15 -14.81 -8.51
N PRO A 306 -10.37 -14.86 -7.20
CA PRO A 306 -11.53 -14.21 -6.58
C PRO A 306 -11.45 -12.69 -6.75
N GLU A 307 -12.58 -12.05 -7.05
CA GLU A 307 -12.64 -10.61 -7.36
C GLU A 307 -13.35 -9.81 -6.27
N LEU A 308 -12.78 -8.66 -5.91
CA LEU A 308 -13.43 -7.70 -5.03
C LEU A 308 -14.66 -7.09 -5.73
N PRO A 309 -15.76 -6.82 -5.00
CA PRO A 309 -16.98 -6.25 -5.57
C PRO A 309 -16.82 -4.80 -6.09
N THR A 310 -15.78 -4.09 -5.66
CA THR A 310 -15.41 -2.78 -6.20
C THR A 310 -13.89 -2.59 -6.07
N GLY A 311 -13.40 -1.39 -6.41
CA GLY A 311 -11.98 -1.06 -6.35
C GLY A 311 -11.54 -0.75 -4.93
N TYR A 312 -10.23 -0.63 -4.72
CA TYR A 312 -9.65 -0.48 -3.39
C TYR A 312 -10.11 0.79 -2.68
N PHE A 313 -10.47 1.84 -3.41
CA PHE A 313 -11.04 3.04 -2.81
C PHE A 313 -12.48 2.81 -2.30
N GLY A 314 -13.30 2.08 -3.07
CA GLY A 314 -14.68 1.77 -2.70
C GLY A 314 -14.82 0.74 -1.57
N MET A 315 -13.82 -0.11 -1.39
CA MET A 315 -13.78 -1.08 -0.30
C MET A 315 -13.49 -0.45 1.07
N PHE A 316 -13.02 0.81 1.11
CA PHE A 316 -12.53 1.44 2.33
C PHE A 316 -13.61 1.55 3.39
N TRP A 317 -14.73 2.23 3.10
CA TRP A 317 -15.78 2.48 4.08
C TRP A 317 -16.44 1.21 4.62
N PRO A 318 -16.82 0.22 3.80
CA PRO A 318 -17.48 -0.99 4.32
C PRO A 318 -16.53 -1.83 5.19
N CYS A 319 -15.24 -1.82 4.88
CA CYS A 319 -14.21 -2.54 5.63
C CYS A 319 -14.03 -2.02 7.06
N LEU A 320 -14.23 -0.72 7.29
CA LEU A 320 -14.15 -0.10 8.63
C LEU A 320 -15.25 -0.60 9.59
N ILE A 321 -16.33 -1.19 9.07
CA ILE A 321 -17.49 -1.63 9.83
C ILE A 321 -17.59 -3.16 9.73
N PRO A 322 -17.00 -3.94 10.66
CA PRO A 322 -16.87 -5.39 10.52
C PRO A 322 -18.18 -6.15 10.24
N PRO A 323 -19.34 -5.81 10.84
CA PRO A 323 -20.59 -6.48 10.47
C PRO A 323 -21.02 -6.26 9.02
N LEU A 324 -20.78 -5.05 8.48
CA LEU A 324 -21.07 -4.72 7.09
C LEU A 324 -20.09 -5.44 6.16
N TRP A 325 -18.80 -5.40 6.49
CA TRP A 325 -17.75 -6.11 5.76
C TRP A 325 -18.06 -7.61 5.62
N LYS A 326 -18.33 -8.30 6.75
CA LYS A 326 -18.65 -9.73 6.77
C LYS A 326 -19.86 -10.06 5.91
N ARG A 327 -20.94 -9.29 6.06
CA ARG A 327 -22.15 -9.46 5.25
C ARG A 327 -21.88 -9.33 3.74
N TRP A 328 -20.91 -8.49 3.36
CA TRP A 328 -20.56 -8.27 1.97
C TRP A 328 -19.57 -9.33 1.44
N MET A 329 -18.54 -9.67 2.21
CA MET A 329 -17.43 -10.51 1.74
C MET A 329 -17.59 -12.00 2.04
N ASP A 330 -18.18 -12.40 3.17
CA ASP A 330 -18.30 -13.83 3.54
C ASP A 330 -19.01 -14.67 2.45
N PRO A 331 -20.11 -14.20 1.82
CA PRO A 331 -20.77 -14.95 0.75
C PRO A 331 -19.98 -15.05 -0.55
N ARG A 332 -18.87 -14.30 -0.68
CA ARG A 332 -18.04 -14.26 -1.89
C ARG A 332 -16.82 -15.16 -1.78
N ILE A 333 -16.46 -15.60 -0.57
CA ILE A 333 -15.33 -16.50 -0.35
C ILE A 333 -15.61 -17.80 -1.14
N PRO A 334 -14.69 -18.25 -2.01
CA PRO A 334 -14.88 -19.47 -2.77
C PRO A 334 -15.11 -20.67 -1.83
N ALA A 335 -16.06 -21.54 -2.15
CA ALA A 335 -16.43 -22.67 -1.28
C ALA A 335 -15.28 -23.66 -1.02
N GLU A 336 -14.29 -23.71 -1.90
CA GLU A 336 -13.08 -24.52 -1.74
C GLU A 336 -12.05 -23.92 -0.75
N MET A 337 -12.26 -22.68 -0.31
CA MET A 337 -11.41 -21.95 0.66
C MET A 337 -12.04 -21.90 2.06
N GLN A 338 -13.21 -22.52 2.24
CA GLN A 338 -13.91 -22.71 3.51
C GLN A 338 -13.65 -24.12 4.03
#